data_AF-A0A3R8Z8L2-F1
#
_entry.id   AF-A0A3R8Z8L2-F1
#
_cell.length_a   1.000
_cell.length_b   1.000
_cell.length_c   1.000
_cell.angle_alpha   90.00
_cell.angle_beta   90.00
_cell.angle_gamma   90.00
#
_symmetry.space_group_name_H-M   'P 1'
#
loop_
_entity.id
_entity.type
_entity.pdbx_description
1 polymer ?
#
loop_
_entity_poly.entity_id
_entity_poly.type
_entity_poly.pdbx_seq_one_letter_code
_entity_poly.pdbx_strand_id
1 'polypeptide(L)' 'MQFGIGQLPEGSNLNHILGVGLLAGIGFTMSIFISNLSFNSEILIDEAKLAVLLTSLIAGVLGYLILRKSSKIN' A
#
# COMPACT_ATOMS: atom_id res chain seq x y z
N MET A 1 6.03 -24.02 13.19
CA MET A 1 5.42 -22.93 12.39
C MET A 1 4.37 -23.58 11.50
N GLN A 2 3.09 -23.48 11.85
CA GLN A 2 2.03 -23.91 10.93
C GLN A 2 1.84 -22.80 9.91
N PHE A 3 2.30 -23.03 8.68
CA PHE A 3 1.85 -22.26 7.51
C PHE A 3 0.42 -22.72 7.20
N GLY A 4 -0.52 -22.41 8.08
CA GLY A 4 -1.95 -22.65 7.89
C GLY A 4 -2.55 -21.48 7.13
N ILE A 5 -3.30 -21.75 6.07
CA ILE A 5 -4.10 -20.73 5.38
C ILE A 5 -5.19 -20.30 6.36
N GLY A 6 -5.09 -19.07 6.86
CA GLY A 6 -6.12 -18.47 7.72
C GLY A 6 -7.43 -18.33 6.96
N GLN A 7 -8.55 -18.66 7.60
CA GLN A 7 -9.88 -18.46 7.02
C GLN A 7 -10.20 -16.96 6.99
N LEU A 8 -10.83 -16.49 5.91
CA LEU A 8 -11.31 -15.12 5.85
C LEU A 8 -12.42 -14.92 6.90
N PRO A 9 -12.41 -13.82 7.67
CA PRO A 9 -13.48 -13.51 8.61
C PRO A 9 -14.83 -13.37 7.89
N GLU A 10 -15.92 -13.75 8.57
CA GLU A 10 -17.27 -13.68 8.02
C GLU A 10 -17.59 -12.28 7.47
N GLY A 11 -18.05 -12.21 6.22
CA GLY A 11 -18.35 -10.95 5.51
C GLY A 11 -17.14 -10.26 4.86
N SER A 12 -15.93 -10.82 4.98
CA SER A 12 -14.76 -10.33 4.24
C SER A 12 -14.51 -11.13 2.97
N ASN A 13 -14.37 -10.43 1.85
CA ASN A 13 -13.97 -11.01 0.57
C ASN A 13 -12.46 -10.85 0.35
N LEU A 14 -11.89 -11.66 -0.54
CA LEU A 14 -10.48 -11.55 -0.93
C LEU A 14 -10.15 -10.13 -1.47
N ASN A 15 -11.12 -9.47 -2.09
CA ASN A 15 -11.02 -8.09 -2.54
C ASN A 15 -10.83 -7.09 -1.39
N HIS A 16 -11.38 -7.36 -0.20
CA HIS A 16 -11.11 -6.53 0.99
C HIS A 16 -9.66 -6.70 1.44
N ILE A 17 -9.14 -7.93 1.48
CA ILE A 17 -7.74 -8.18 1.86
C ILE A 17 -6.79 -7.52 0.86
N LEU A 18 -7.05 -7.65 -0.45
CA LEU A 18 -6.24 -7.00 -1.48
C LEU A 18 -6.33 -5.47 -1.39
N GLY A 19 -7.53 -4.92 -1.21
CA GLY A 19 -7.73 -3.48 -1.08
C GLY A 19 -7.03 -2.89 0.15
N VAL A 20 -7.19 -3.53 1.33
CA VAL A 20 -6.51 -3.13 2.56
C VAL A 20 -5.00 -3.31 2.44
N GLY A 21 -4.52 -4.38 1.79
CA GLY A 21 -3.10 -4.61 1.55
C GLY A 21 -2.46 -3.52 0.68
N LEU A 22 -3.16 -3.06 -0.37
CA LEU A 22 -2.71 -1.93 -1.19
C LEU A 22 -2.64 -0.63 -0.38
N LEU A 23 -3.64 -0.37 0.47
CA LEU A 23 -3.61 0.79 1.37
C LEU A 23 -2.51 0.69 2.43
N ALA A 24 -2.22 -0.51 2.93
CA ALA A 24 -1.12 -0.74 3.87
C ALA A 24 0.26 -0.49 3.23
N GLY A 25 0.37 -0.58 1.91
CA GLY A 25 1.58 -0.25 1.15
C GLY A 25 1.88 1.25 1.01
N ILE A 26 1.04 2.14 1.56
CA ILE A 26 1.27 3.59 1.54
C ILE A 26 2.38 3.94 2.55
N GLY A 27 3.60 4.07 2.04
CA GLY A 27 4.80 4.20 2.86
C GLY A 27 5.23 5.64 3.19
N PHE A 28 4.56 6.68 2.68
CA PHE A 28 4.95 8.11 2.74
C PHE A 28 6.10 8.47 3.70
N THR A 29 5.83 8.59 5.00
CA THR A 29 6.83 9.01 6.01
C THR A 29 7.96 7.98 6.19
N MET A 30 7.64 6.68 6.24
CA MET A 30 8.62 5.61 6.43
C MET A 30 9.50 5.43 5.19
N SER A 31 8.94 5.48 3.99
CA SER A 31 9.68 5.35 2.73
C SER A 31 10.59 6.56 2.46
N ILE A 32 10.15 7.78 2.82
CA ILE A 32 11.01 8.97 2.75
C ILE A 32 12.17 8.85 3.75
N PHE A 33 11.91 8.36 4.97
CA PHE A 33 12.97 8.09 5.94
C PHE A 33 14.00 7.09 5.43
N ILE A 34 13.55 5.96 4.84
CA ILE A 34 14.45 4.97 4.23
C ILE A 34 15.23 5.58 3.06
N SER A 35 14.61 6.44 2.25
CA SER A 35 15.28 7.10 1.12
C SER A 35 16.41 8.01 1.60
N ASN A 36 16.18 8.77 2.67
CA ASN A 36 17.22 9.62 3.29
C ASN A 36 18.39 8.81 3.88
N LEU A 37 18.14 7.57 4.33
CA LEU A 37 19.20 6.67 4.82
C LEU A 37 19.94 5.95 3.69
N SER A 38 19.29 5.74 2.55
CA SER A 38 19.81 4.92 1.45
C SER A 38 20.69 5.69 0.48
N PHE A 39 20.51 7.02 0.37
CA PHE A 39 21.20 7.85 -0.61
C PHE A 39 21.94 9.02 0.07
N ASN A 40 23.12 9.35 -0.47
CA ASN A 40 23.92 10.49 -0.01
C ASN A 40 23.81 11.72 -0.94
N SER A 41 23.25 11.55 -2.14
CA SER A 41 23.05 12.64 -3.11
C SER A 41 21.64 13.22 -2.96
N GLU A 42 21.55 14.54 -2.77
CA GLU A 42 20.25 15.23 -2.64
C GLU A 42 19.33 15.03 -3.85
N ILE A 43 19.91 14.96 -5.06
CA ILE A 43 19.14 14.73 -6.30
C ILE A 43 18.43 13.38 -6.26
N LEU A 44 19.11 12.32 -5.84
CA LEU A 44 18.51 10.98 -5.73
C LEU A 44 17.45 10.92 -4.62
N ILE A 45 17.67 11.64 -3.52
CA ILE A 45 16.70 11.74 -2.43
C ILE A 45 15.41 12.42 -2.92
N ASP A 46 15.52 13.50 -3.70
CA ASP A 46 14.36 14.22 -4.21
C ASP A 46 13.59 13.43 -5.27
N GLU A 47 14.28 12.73 -6.17
CA GLU A 47 13.66 11.76 -7.08
C GLU A 47 12.92 10.64 -6.32
N ALA A 48 13.54 10.10 -5.27
CA ALA A 48 12.92 9.07 -4.44
C ALA A 48 11.67 9.59 -3.71
N LYS A 49 11.68 10.82 -3.17
CA LYS A 49 10.50 11.44 -2.57
C LYS A 49 9.34 11.56 -3.57
N LEU A 50 9.63 12.00 -4.80
CA LEU A 50 8.63 12.09 -5.86
C LEU A 50 8.07 10.71 -6.21
N ALA A 51 8.91 9.70 -6.34
CA ALA A 51 8.48 8.33 -6.61
C ALA A 51 7.59 7.78 -5.49
N VAL A 52 7.96 7.99 -4.22
CA VAL A 52 7.17 7.59 -3.04
C VAL A 52 5.81 8.26 -3.04
N LEU A 53 5.74 9.56 -3.36
CA LEU A 53 4.49 10.30 -3.46
C LEU A 53 3.57 9.76 -4.56
N LEU A 54 4.11 9.56 -5.76
CA LEU A 54 3.35 9.05 -6.91
C LEU A 54 2.84 7.64 -6.67
N THR A 55 3.68 6.74 -6.17
CA THR A 55 3.29 5.36 -5.85
C THR A 55 2.29 5.29 -4.71
N SER A 56 2.43 6.12 -3.68
CA SER A 56 1.46 6.23 -2.58
C SER A 56 0.08 6.69 -3.08
N LEU A 57 0.05 7.65 -4.00
CA LEU A 57 -1.20 8.11 -4.63
C LEU A 57 -1.85 6.98 -5.45
N ILE A 58 -1.07 6.29 -6.27
CA ILE A 58 -1.55 5.16 -7.09
C ILE A 58 -2.07 4.03 -6.19
N ALA A 59 -1.32 3.65 -5.15
CA ALA A 59 -1.73 2.63 -4.19
C ALA A 59 -3.01 3.02 -3.45
N GLY A 60 -3.12 4.29 -3.03
CA GLY A 60 -4.33 4.84 -2.40
C GLY A 60 -5.55 4.81 -3.32
N VAL A 61 -5.40 5.26 -4.57
CA VAL A 61 -6.48 5.25 -5.57
C VAL A 61 -6.91 3.82 -5.90
N LEU A 62 -5.96 2.92 -6.19
CA LEU A 62 -6.26 1.53 -6.52
C LEU A 62 -6.88 0.78 -5.33
N GLY A 63 -6.31 0.92 -4.14
CA GLY A 63 -6.85 0.33 -2.92
C GLY A 63 -8.26 0.82 -2.62
N TYR A 64 -8.51 2.12 -2.74
CA TYR A 64 -9.84 2.69 -2.59
C TYR A 64 -10.84 2.17 -3.64
N LEU A 65 -10.45 2.13 -4.92
CA LEU A 65 -11.32 1.65 -5.99
C LEU A 65 -11.69 0.17 -5.82
N ILE A 66 -10.74 -0.66 -5.38
CA ILE A 66 -10.97 -2.08 -5.10
C ILE A 66 -11.93 -2.25 -3.92
N LEU A 67 -11.70 -1.52 -2.82
CA LEU A 67 -12.59 -1.55 -1.66
C LEU A 67 -13.99 -1.03 -2.00
N ARG A 68 -14.09 0.06 -2.74
CA ARG A 68 -15.37 0.63 -3.18
C ARG A 68 -16.16 -0.33 -4.06
N LYS A 69 -15.49 -1.06 -4.96
CA LYS A 69 -16.14 -2.10 -5.77
C LYS A 69 -16.58 -3.29 -4.91
N SER A 70 -15.74 -3.73 -3.98
CA SER A 70 -16.07 -4.84 -3.06
C SER A 70 -17.25 -4.52 -2.13
N SER A 71 -17.34 -3.28 -1.67
CA SER A 71 -18.47 -2.80 -0.85
C SER A 71 -19.80 -2.75 -1.61
N LYS A 72 -19.79 -2.79 -2.95
CA LYS A 72 -21.00 -2.68 -3.78
C LYS A 72 -21.56 -4.05 -4.22
N ILE A 73 -21.04 -5.15 -3.66
CA ILE A 73 -21.45 -6.54 -3.96
C ILE A 73 -22.15 -7.16 -2.74
N ASN A 74 -22.87 -6.36 -1.95
CA ASN A 74 -23.88 -6.83 -1.00
C ASN A 74 -25.14 -5.98 -1.18
#